data_AF-A0ABC8TXT9-F1
#
_entry.id   AF-A0ABC8TXT9-F1
#
_cell.length_a   1.000
_cell.length_b   1.000
_cell.length_c   1.000
_cell.angle_alpha   90.00
_cell.angle_beta   90.00
_cell.angle_gamma   90.00
#
_symmetry.space_group_name_H-M   'P 1'
#
loop_
_entity.id
_entity.type
_entity.pdbx_description
1 polymer ?
#
loop_
_entity_poly.entity_id
_entity_poly.type
_entity_poly.pdbx_seq_one_letter_code
_entity_poly.pdbx_strand_id
1 'polypeptide(L)' 'MNIDGSARRQIAQELKINQSSQCQNVVVCYQSFYENGAISIILEYMDGGSLPDFLKHVKTIPEPCLAAICAQEEVVPSA' A
#
# COMPACT_ATOMS: atom_id res chain seq x y z
N MET A 1 14.56 15.20 -14.23
CA MET A 1 13.83 14.08 -14.88
C MET A 1 13.37 14.50 -16.25
N ASN A 2 13.71 13.77 -17.31
CA ASN A 2 13.02 13.87 -18.61
C ASN A 2 12.09 12.65 -18.76
N ILE A 3 11.21 12.50 -17.78
CA ILE A 3 10.05 11.61 -17.80
C ILE A 3 8.90 12.48 -18.31
N ASP A 4 8.11 11.99 -19.26
CA ASP A 4 6.96 12.71 -19.81
C ASP A 4 6.18 13.42 -18.67
N GLY A 5 5.81 14.69 -18.89
CA GLY A 5 5.17 15.51 -17.85
C GLY A 5 3.85 14.91 -17.35
N SER A 6 3.26 13.98 -18.11
CA SER A 6 2.10 13.18 -17.73
C SER A 6 2.41 12.23 -16.56
N ALA A 7 3.45 11.41 -16.65
CA ALA A 7 3.80 10.40 -15.63
C ALA A 7 4.19 11.05 -14.30
N ARG A 8 4.93 12.18 -14.34
CA ARG A 8 5.23 12.94 -13.12
C ARG A 8 3.98 13.46 -12.42
N ARG A 9 2.99 13.92 -13.18
CA ARG A 9 1.70 14.37 -12.63
C ARG A 9 0.92 13.21 -12.02
N GLN A 10 0.90 12.05 -12.68
CA GLN A 10 0.26 10.84 -12.16
C GLN A 10 0.88 10.39 -10.85
N ILE A 11 2.21 10.29 -10.77
CA ILE A 11 2.93 9.90 -9.54
C ILE A 11 2.59 10.87 -8.40
N ALA A 12 2.67 12.18 -8.64
CA ALA A 12 2.36 13.18 -7.61
C ALA A 12 0.89 13.09 -7.15
N GLN A 13 -0.03 12.80 -8.07
CA GLN A 13 -1.44 12.60 -7.74
C GLN A 13 -1.65 11.33 -6.90
N GLU A 14 -1.06 10.21 -7.28
CA GLU A 14 -1.18 8.95 -6.53
C GLU A 14 -0.59 9.04 -5.13
N LEU A 15 0.59 9.68 -4.97
CA LEU A 15 1.19 9.92 -3.66
C LEU A 15 0.28 10.77 -2.76
N LYS A 16 -0.37 11.81 -3.32
CA LYS A 16 -1.31 12.64 -2.59
C LYS A 16 -2.57 11.87 -2.17
N ILE A 17 -3.09 11.02 -3.05
CA ILE A 17 -4.24 10.15 -2.76
C ILE A 17 -3.88 9.19 -1.63
N ASN A 18 -2.75 8.49 -1.76
CA ASN A 18 -2.28 7.51 -0.81
C ASN A 18 -2.03 8.13 0.58
N GLN A 19 -1.45 9.33 0.65
CA GLN A 19 -1.27 10.06 1.92
C GLN A 19 -2.60 10.51 2.56
N SER A 20 -3.65 10.74 1.77
CA SER A 20 -4.97 11.13 2.27
C SER A 20 -5.89 9.97 2.65
N SER A 21 -5.46 8.73 2.40
CA SER A 21 -6.28 7.54 2.64
C SER A 21 -6.58 7.35 4.13
N GLN A 22 -7.84 7.13 4.47
CA GLN A 22 -8.31 6.85 5.82
C GLN A 22 -8.98 5.47 5.87
N CYS A 23 -8.18 4.42 5.69
CA CYS A 23 -8.65 3.04 5.72
C CYS A 23 -7.72 2.19 6.60
N GLN A 24 -8.29 1.41 7.52
CA GLN A 24 -7.52 0.54 8.44
C GLN A 24 -6.82 -0.62 7.72
N ASN A 25 -7.28 -0.99 6.53
CA ASN A 25 -6.73 -2.09 5.74
C ASN A 25 -5.79 -1.62 4.62
N VAL A 26 -5.48 -0.31 4.57
CA VAL A 26 -4.53 0.26 3.61
C VAL A 26 -3.29 0.72 4.34
N VAL A 27 -2.12 0.35 3.82
CA VAL A 27 -0.83 0.76 4.38
C VAL A 27 -0.76 2.29 4.50
N VAL A 28 -0.67 2.80 5.72
CA VAL A 28 -0.59 4.24 6.01
C VAL A 28 0.65 4.84 5.35
N CYS A 29 0.46 5.94 4.63
CA CYS A 29 1.55 6.77 4.12
C CYS A 29 1.67 8.05 4.94
N TYR A 30 2.77 8.17 5.68
CA TYR A 30 3.02 9.34 6.51
C TYR A 30 3.47 10.52 5.66
N GLN A 31 4.39 10.29 4.73
CA GLN A 31 4.96 11.35 3.91
C GLN A 31 5.61 10.82 2.64
N SER A 32 5.67 11.66 1.61
CA SER A 32 6.51 11.47 0.44
C SER A 32 7.29 12.74 0.12
N PHE A 33 8.50 12.59 -0.41
CA PHE A 33 9.34 13.72 -0.80
C PHE A 33 10.28 13.35 -1.95
N TYR A 34 10.72 14.37 -2.68
CA TYR A 34 11.64 14.22 -3.80
C TYR A 34 12.95 14.91 -3.48
N GLU A 35 14.03 14.13 -3.40
CA GLU A 35 15.35 14.61 -3.03
C GLU A 35 16.42 13.90 -3.88
N ASN A 36 17.39 14.65 -4.40
CA ASN A 36 18.54 14.12 -5.15
C ASN A 36 18.19 13.19 -6.33
N GLY A 37 17.06 13.43 -7.01
CA GLY A 37 16.67 12.60 -8.15
C GLY A 37 15.83 11.37 -7.77
N ALA A 38 15.60 11.12 -6.48
CA ALA A 38 14.83 10.00 -5.98
C ALA A 38 13.54 10.48 -5.29
N ILE A 39 12.49 9.68 -5.43
CA ILE A 39 11.26 9.84 -4.65
C ILE A 39 11.38 8.89 -3.45
N SER A 40 11.26 9.44 -2.25
CA SER A 40 11.25 8.71 -0.99
C SER A 40 9.84 8.71 -0.43
N ILE A 41 9.37 7.56 0.04
CA ILE A 41 8.04 7.37 0.60
C ILE A 41 8.19 6.75 1.99
N ILE A 42 7.58 7.36 2.99
CA ILE A 42 7.57 6.90 4.38
C ILE A 42 6.21 6.24 4.63
N LEU A 43 6.23 4.93 4.83
CA LEU A 43 5.04 4.09 5.06
C LEU A 43 5.05 3.54 6.49
N GLU A 44 3.89 3.09 6.97
CA GLU A 44 3.85 2.24 8.16
C GLU A 44 4.62 0.95 7.95
N TYR A 45 5.24 0.48 9.02
CA TYR A 45 6.09 -0.70 8.98
C TYR A 45 5.25 -1.96 9.23
N MET A 46 5.14 -2.80 8.21
CA MET A 46 4.49 -4.10 8.28
C MET A 46 5.53 -5.17 8.60
N ASP A 47 5.70 -5.48 9.89
CA ASP A 47 6.68 -6.44 10.41
C ASP A 47 6.50 -7.86 9.86
N GLY A 48 5.28 -8.24 9.51
CA GLY A 48 4.93 -9.51 8.85
C GLY A 48 5.32 -9.61 7.37
N GLY A 49 5.73 -8.51 6.73
CA GLY A 49 6.06 -8.48 5.30
C GLY A 49 4.84 -8.64 4.38
N SER A 50 5.09 -9.02 3.12
CA SER A 50 4.03 -9.17 2.12
C SER A 50 3.40 -10.57 2.12
N LEU A 51 2.12 -10.68 1.76
CA LEU A 51 1.45 -11.98 1.63
C LEU A 51 2.17 -12.93 0.64
N PRO A 52 2.68 -12.48 -0.53
CA PRO A 52 3.51 -13.32 -1.40
C PRO A 52 4.79 -13.83 -0.73
N ASP A 53 5.47 -13.01 0.08
CA ASP A 53 6.67 -13.46 0.80
C ASP A 53 6.32 -14.45 1.90
N PHE A 54 5.22 -14.22 2.63
CA PHE A 54 4.69 -15.17 3.60
C PHE A 54 4.38 -16.54 2.96
N LEU A 55 3.74 -16.54 1.79
CA LEU A 55 3.41 -17.76 1.03
C LEU A 55 4.64 -18.54 0.51
N LYS A 56 5.83 -17.94 0.48
CA LYS A 56 7.07 -18.69 0.20
C LYS A 56 7.50 -19.55 1.40
N HIS A 57 7.10 -19.16 2.61
CA HIS A 57 7.45 -19.84 3.87
C HIS A 57 6.39 -20.87 4.28
N VAL A 58 5.11 -20.59 4.00
CA VAL A 58 3.99 -21.50 4.29
C VAL A 58 3.49 -22.16 3.00
N LYS A 59 3.22 -23.47 3.03
CA LYS A 59 2.70 -24.18 1.83
C LYS A 59 1.24 -23.83 1.51
N THR A 60 0.44 -23.63 2.54
CA THR A 60 -0.99 -23.32 2.45
C THR A 60 -1.42 -22.46 3.63
N ILE A 61 -2.46 -21.65 3.45
CA ILE A 61 -3.09 -20.88 4.52
C ILE A 61 -4.38 -21.62 4.93
N PRO A 62 -4.61 -21.91 6.22
CA PRO A 62 -5.87 -22.47 6.68
C PRO A 62 -7.06 -21.59 6.31
N GLU A 63 -8.18 -22.21 5.94
CA GLU A 63 -9.37 -21.49 5.47
C GLU A 63 -9.83 -20.38 6.44
N PRO A 64 -9.88 -20.56 7.77
CA PRO A 64 -10.30 -19.49 8.68
C PRO A 64 -9.38 -18.26 8.63
N CYS A 65 -8.08 -18.45 8.43
CA CYS A 65 -7.13 -17.36 8.27
C CYS A 65 -7.29 -16.68 6.92
N LEU A 66 -7.52 -17.46 5.86
CA LEU A 66 -7.76 -16.92 4.52
C LEU A 66 -9.04 -16.08 4.48
N ALA A 67 -10.12 -16.55 5.11
CA ALA A 67 -11.37 -15.81 5.23
C ALA A 67 -11.17 -14.46 5.95
N ALA A 68 -10.39 -14.44 7.03
CA ALA A 68 -10.07 -13.21 7.75
C ALA A 68 -9.27 -12.21 6.88
N ILE A 69 -8.31 -12.69 6.08
CA ILE A 69 -7.56 -11.85 5.13
C ILE A 69 -8.52 -11.28 4.07
N CYS A 70 -9.38 -12.11 3.48
CA CYS A 70 -10.33 -11.65 2.47
C CYS A 70 -11.34 -10.64 3.01
N ALA A 71 -11.74 -10.74 4.29
CA ALA A 71 -12.64 -9.79 4.92
C ALA A 71 -12.01 -8.37 5.06
N GLN A 72 -10.69 -8.24 5.03
CA GLN A 72 -10.01 -6.93 5.04
C GLN A 72 -10.26 -6.14 3.74
N GLU A 73 -10.58 -6.82 2.64
CA GLU A 73 -10.91 -6.20 1.35
C GLU A 73 -12.41 -5.89 1.21
N GLU A 74 -13.23 -6.29 2.19
CA GLU A 74 -14.67 -6.04 2.15
C GLU A 74 -14.93 -4.56 2.46
N VAL A 75 -15.38 -3.84 1.43
CA VAL A 75 -15.81 -2.44 1.55
C VAL A 75 -16.98 -2.42 2.52
N VAL A 76 -16.74 -1.92 3.75
CA VAL A 76 -17.82 -1.57 4.66
C VAL A 76 -18.74 -0.62 3.90
N PRO A 77 -20.02 -0.96 3.66
CA PRO A 77 -20.96 -0.04 3.05
C PRO A 77 -20.98 1.20 3.94
N SER A 78 -20.60 2.35 3.39
CA SER A 78 -20.72 3.62 4.10
C SER A 78 -22.18 3.78 4.53
N ALA A 79 -22.42 3.75 5.84
CA ALA A 79 -23.71 4.06 6.45
C ALA A 79 -24.13 5.50 6.14
#